data_AF-A0A831LS55-F1
#
_entry.id   AF-A0A831LS55-F1
#
_cell.length_a   1.000
_cell.length_b   1.000
_cell.length_c   1.000
_cell.angle_alpha   90.00
_cell.angle_beta   90.00
_cell.angle_gamma   90.00
#
_symmetry.space_group_name_H-M   'P 1'
#
loop_
_entity.id
_entity.type
_entity.pdbx_description
1 polymer ?
#
loop_
_entity_poly.entity_id
_entity_poly.type
_entity_poly.pdbx_seq_one_letter_code
_entity_poly.pdbx_strand_id
1 'polypeptide(L)'
;MRQDLLTEGYQIFPVYGRYGYDLCIEKGDLKICFSRDGDVVRYSRTLGDSTMERIIASDGGRVIINPVEPLNLPDEVTRFLEIRFESIIIEPEATRRIYLTFPIEIGVFISKKAAFRCIDIFSRAQPKYSLYGPTDTGVITRYHWSPLSLALPAPDPCCEGVVELDIVNTTKGWVEVSRVVLENYGMKIYYDGNLVSIKA
;
A
#
# COMPACT_ATOMS: atom_id res chain seq x y z
N MET A 1 -4.32 -50.51 -16.43
CA MET A 1 -3.47 -50.08 -15.31
C MET A 1 -2.52 -49.00 -15.83
N ARG A 2 -2.90 -47.73 -15.68
CA ARG A 2 -2.02 -46.58 -15.92
C ARG A 2 -2.53 -45.50 -14.97
N GLN A 3 -1.70 -45.18 -13.99
CA GLN A 3 -1.98 -44.24 -12.92
C GLN A 3 -2.13 -42.83 -13.47
N ASP A 4 -3.18 -42.16 -13.00
CA ASP A 4 -3.52 -40.78 -13.30
C ASP A 4 -2.55 -39.80 -12.62
N LEU A 5 -2.34 -38.70 -13.34
CA LEU A 5 -1.61 -37.51 -12.93
C LEU A 5 -2.31 -36.81 -11.75
N LEU A 6 -1.55 -36.45 -10.72
CA LEU A 6 -1.91 -35.40 -9.77
C LEU A 6 -0.74 -34.44 -9.67
N THR A 7 -0.77 -33.37 -10.46
CA THR A 7 0.01 -32.17 -10.20
C THR A 7 -0.91 -31.25 -9.38
N GLU A 8 -0.66 -31.15 -8.08
CA GLU A 8 -1.36 -30.23 -7.18
C GLU A 8 -1.16 -28.80 -7.68
N GLY A 9 -2.21 -28.20 -8.23
CA GLY A 9 -2.22 -26.81 -8.64
C GLY A 9 -2.23 -25.92 -7.40
N TYR A 10 -1.09 -25.31 -7.07
CA TYR A 10 -1.00 -24.25 -6.08
C TYR A 10 -1.80 -23.05 -6.61
N GLN A 11 -3.01 -22.82 -6.08
CA GLN A 11 -3.78 -21.62 -6.41
C GLN A 11 -3.08 -20.41 -5.81
N ILE A 12 -2.34 -19.66 -6.65
CA ILE A 12 -1.76 -18.38 -6.25
C ILE A 12 -2.90 -17.36 -6.17
N PHE A 13 -3.41 -17.13 -4.97
CA PHE A 13 -4.36 -16.04 -4.76
C PHE A 13 -3.61 -14.70 -4.84
N PRO A 14 -4.14 -13.69 -5.55
CA PRO A 14 -3.63 -12.34 -5.40
C PRO A 14 -3.77 -11.90 -3.94
N VAL A 15 -2.91 -10.99 -3.46
CA VAL A 15 -3.06 -10.48 -2.09
C VAL A 15 -4.30 -9.60 -2.00
N TYR A 16 -4.48 -8.70 -2.97
CA TYR A 16 -5.59 -7.76 -2.98
C TYR A 16 -6.82 -8.32 -3.69
N GLY A 17 -7.99 -8.11 -3.09
CA GLY A 17 -9.24 -8.59 -3.66
C GLY A 17 -10.33 -8.87 -2.62
N ARG A 18 -11.32 -9.64 -3.06
CA ARG A 18 -12.48 -10.04 -2.26
C ARG A 18 -12.54 -11.56 -2.21
N TYR A 19 -12.68 -12.10 -1.01
CA TYR A 19 -12.58 -13.53 -0.75
C TYR A 19 -13.70 -14.03 0.18
N GLY A 20 -13.84 -15.35 0.26
CA GLY A 20 -14.61 -16.03 1.29
C GLY A 20 -13.87 -16.07 2.63
N TYR A 21 -14.39 -16.81 3.61
CA TYR A 21 -13.75 -16.95 4.93
C TYR A 21 -12.80 -18.14 5.04
N ASP A 22 -12.68 -18.96 4.00
CA ASP A 22 -11.75 -20.09 3.94
C ASP A 22 -10.68 -19.75 2.90
N LEU A 23 -9.62 -19.10 3.36
CA LEU A 23 -8.51 -18.65 2.50
C LEU A 23 -7.20 -18.62 3.28
N CYS A 24 -6.09 -18.83 2.58
CA CYS A 24 -4.77 -18.61 3.13
C CYS A 24 -3.89 -18.08 1.98
N ILE A 25 -3.43 -16.84 2.12
CA ILE A 25 -2.60 -16.13 1.15
C ILE A 25 -1.18 -16.07 1.69
N GLU A 26 -0.21 -16.48 0.87
CA GLU A 26 1.22 -16.42 1.19
C GLU A 26 1.96 -15.62 0.12
N LYS A 27 2.76 -14.64 0.53
CA LYS A 27 3.63 -13.84 -0.36
C LYS A 27 4.90 -13.39 0.36
N GLY A 28 5.99 -14.11 0.13
CA GLY A 28 7.27 -13.85 0.81
C GLY A 28 7.14 -14.14 2.31
N ASP A 29 7.42 -13.14 3.15
CA ASP A 29 7.30 -13.21 4.61
C ASP A 29 5.89 -12.86 5.14
N LEU A 30 4.94 -12.60 4.25
CA LEU A 30 3.54 -12.31 4.58
C LEU A 30 2.67 -13.56 4.42
N LYS A 31 1.92 -13.90 5.47
CA LYS A 31 0.87 -14.91 5.46
C LYS A 31 -0.41 -14.36 6.07
N ILE A 32 -1.53 -14.47 5.38
CA ILE A 32 -2.85 -14.03 5.84
C ILE A 32 -3.83 -15.17 5.68
N CYS A 33 -4.44 -15.65 6.77
CA CYS A 33 -5.35 -16.77 6.71
C CYS A 33 -6.65 -16.48 7.45
N PHE A 34 -7.73 -16.94 6.83
CA PHE A 34 -9.05 -16.99 7.42
C PHE A 34 -9.52 -18.45 7.41
N SER A 35 -10.15 -18.87 8.50
CA SER A 35 -10.86 -20.14 8.58
C SER A 35 -12.19 -19.97 9.28
N ARG A 36 -13.21 -20.71 8.82
CA ARG A 36 -14.53 -20.70 9.43
C ARG A 36 -14.82 -21.99 10.19
N ASP A 37 -15.38 -21.84 11.38
CA ASP A 37 -15.93 -22.91 12.21
C ASP A 37 -17.32 -22.49 12.70
N GLY A 38 -18.37 -23.00 12.03
CA GLY A 38 -19.75 -22.57 12.26
C GLY A 38 -19.94 -21.06 12.04
N ASP A 39 -20.38 -20.37 13.09
CA ASP A 39 -20.62 -18.92 13.10
C ASP A 39 -19.41 -18.13 13.64
N VAL A 40 -18.23 -18.76 13.66
CA VAL A 40 -16.98 -18.15 14.09
C VAL A 40 -15.99 -18.17 12.94
N VAL A 41 -15.37 -17.03 12.69
CA VAL A 41 -14.26 -16.86 11.75
C VAL A 41 -13.00 -16.52 12.53
N ARG A 42 -11.92 -17.25 12.26
CA ARG A 42 -10.59 -16.97 12.80
C ARG A 42 -9.77 -16.29 11.72
N TYR A 43 -9.20 -15.15 12.06
CA TYR A 43 -8.23 -14.43 11.25
C TYR A 43 -6.85 -14.54 11.90
N SER A 44 -5.85 -14.85 11.09
CA SER A 44 -4.45 -14.72 11.50
C SER A 44 -3.62 -14.05 10.39
N ARG A 45 -2.63 -13.27 10.83
CA ARG A 45 -1.60 -12.72 9.98
C ARG A 45 -0.23 -12.97 10.60
N THR A 46 0.69 -13.45 9.79
CA THR A 46 2.13 -13.47 10.10
C THR A 46 2.85 -12.55 9.11
N LEU A 47 3.72 -11.68 9.62
CA LEU A 47 4.61 -10.84 8.83
C LEU A 47 5.99 -10.86 9.48
N GLY A 48 6.94 -11.56 8.84
CA GLY A 48 8.21 -11.88 9.48
C GLY A 48 7.98 -12.64 10.79
N ASP A 49 8.53 -12.14 11.90
CA ASP A 49 8.37 -12.73 13.23
C ASP A 49 7.11 -12.25 13.97
N SER A 50 6.36 -11.30 13.40
CA SER A 50 5.15 -10.74 14.03
C SER A 50 3.93 -11.56 13.65
N THR A 51 3.14 -11.98 14.65
CA THR A 51 1.84 -12.63 14.43
C THR A 51 0.71 -11.85 15.11
N MET A 52 -0.43 -11.75 14.43
CA MET A 52 -1.67 -11.14 14.90
C MET A 52 -2.82 -12.11 14.69
N GLU A 53 -3.73 -12.22 15.67
CA GLU A 53 -4.93 -13.06 15.57
C GLU A 53 -6.18 -12.29 16.00
N ARG A 54 -7.32 -12.65 15.39
CA ARG A 54 -8.65 -12.17 15.76
C ARG A 54 -9.68 -13.31 15.65
N ILE A 55 -10.65 -13.30 16.57
CA ILE A 55 -11.84 -14.13 16.51
C ILE A 55 -13.03 -13.22 16.17
N ILE A 56 -13.80 -13.60 15.16
CA ILE A 56 -14.89 -12.80 14.60
C ILE A 56 -16.16 -13.66 14.64
N ALA A 57 -17.18 -13.20 15.38
CA ALA A 57 -18.50 -13.84 15.37
C ALA A 57 -19.25 -13.43 14.08
N SER A 58 -19.30 -14.33 13.09
CA SER A 58 -19.91 -14.11 11.80
C SER A 58 -20.34 -15.44 11.16
N ASP A 59 -21.63 -15.57 10.84
CA ASP A 59 -22.23 -16.70 10.11
C ASP A 59 -21.97 -16.66 8.58
N GLY A 60 -21.40 -15.56 8.06
CA GLY A 60 -21.28 -15.31 6.63
C GLY A 60 -20.90 -13.88 6.27
N GLY A 61 -20.37 -13.68 5.07
CA GLY A 61 -19.79 -12.40 4.66
C GLY A 61 -18.66 -12.60 3.65
N ARG A 62 -17.84 -11.55 3.49
CA ARG A 62 -16.63 -11.59 2.66
C ARG A 62 -15.48 -10.90 3.36
N VAL A 63 -14.28 -11.39 3.06
CA VAL A 63 -13.02 -10.70 3.36
C VAL A 63 -12.69 -9.77 2.21
N ILE A 64 -12.18 -8.58 2.53
CA ILE A 64 -11.66 -7.62 1.56
C ILE A 64 -10.26 -7.25 2.02
N ILE A 65 -9.27 -7.41 1.14
CA ILE A 65 -7.89 -7.03 1.39
C ILE A 65 -7.53 -5.99 0.34
N ASN A 66 -7.19 -4.78 0.77
CA ASN A 66 -6.91 -3.66 -0.13
C ASN A 66 -5.63 -2.93 0.30
N PRO A 67 -4.91 -2.32 -0.63
CA PRO A 67 -3.97 -1.27 -0.27
C PRO A 67 -4.74 -0.09 0.34
N VAL A 68 -4.17 0.53 1.36
CA VAL A 68 -4.66 1.74 2.00
C VAL A 68 -3.52 2.76 2.11
N GLU A 69 -3.88 4.00 2.40
CA GLU A 69 -2.93 5.12 2.48
C GLU A 69 -1.88 4.83 3.57
N PRO A 70 -0.57 5.11 3.35
CA PRO A 70 0.50 4.73 4.28
C PRO A 70 0.63 5.70 5.46
N LEU A 71 -0.51 6.06 6.04
CA LEU A 71 -0.66 7.10 7.05
C LEU A 71 -1.50 6.61 8.24
N ASN A 72 -1.93 5.35 8.27
CA ASN A 72 -2.67 4.81 9.42
C ASN A 72 -1.72 4.33 10.52
N LEU A 73 -0.44 4.03 10.23
CA LEU A 73 0.48 3.43 11.20
C LEU A 73 1.74 4.26 11.53
N PRO A 74 2.08 4.40 12.83
CA PRO A 74 1.19 4.26 14.00
C PRO A 74 0.09 5.33 13.98
N ASP A 75 -0.96 5.10 14.79
CA ASP A 75 -2.16 5.94 14.81
C ASP A 75 -1.84 7.44 14.99
N GLU A 76 -2.42 8.25 14.11
CA GLU A 76 -2.53 9.72 14.20
C GLU A 76 -1.22 10.53 14.24
N VAL A 77 -0.11 10.06 13.64
CA VAL A 77 1.14 10.85 13.61
C VAL A 77 1.07 12.05 12.65
N THR A 78 0.58 11.83 11.43
CA THR A 78 0.51 12.87 10.39
C THR A 78 -0.43 12.46 9.25
N ARG A 79 -0.87 13.45 8.48
CA ARG A 79 -1.64 13.30 7.24
C ARG A 79 -0.82 13.56 5.98
N PHE A 80 0.48 13.79 6.13
CA PHE A 80 1.36 14.20 5.04
C PHE A 80 2.36 13.10 4.70
N LEU A 81 2.50 12.77 3.42
CA LEU A 81 3.52 11.91 2.86
C LEU A 81 4.58 12.76 2.16
N GLU A 82 5.82 12.75 2.66
CA GLU A 82 6.99 13.30 1.99
C GLU A 82 7.69 12.19 1.19
N ILE A 83 7.78 12.36 -0.12
CA ILE A 83 8.63 11.52 -0.98
C ILE A 83 9.84 12.36 -1.36
N ARG A 84 11.02 11.95 -0.89
CA ARG A 84 12.31 12.45 -1.37
C ARG A 84 12.83 11.57 -2.49
N PHE A 85 13.44 12.19 -3.47
CA PHE A 85 13.93 11.51 -4.66
C PHE A 85 15.18 12.18 -5.24
N GLU A 86 15.84 11.48 -6.16
CA GLU A 86 16.97 12.01 -6.93
C GLU A 86 16.57 13.31 -7.63
N SER A 87 17.37 14.37 -7.48
CA SER A 87 16.93 15.68 -7.98
C SER A 87 16.82 15.71 -9.50
N ILE A 88 15.83 16.45 -9.99
CA ILE A 88 15.60 16.72 -11.40
C ILE A 88 15.60 18.23 -11.64
N ILE A 89 16.30 18.65 -12.69
CA ILE A 89 16.31 20.04 -13.14
C ILE A 89 15.33 20.16 -14.30
N ILE A 90 14.38 21.09 -14.17
CA ILE A 90 13.31 21.31 -15.14
C ILE A 90 13.55 22.65 -15.83
N GLU A 91 13.53 22.63 -17.16
CA GLU A 91 13.68 23.83 -17.98
C GLU A 91 12.47 24.78 -17.84
N PRO A 92 12.62 26.07 -18.19
CA PRO A 92 11.54 27.04 -18.14
C PRO A 92 10.29 26.59 -18.90
N GLU A 93 9.11 26.88 -18.35
CA GLU A 93 7.80 26.69 -19.01
C GLU A 93 7.53 25.24 -19.48
N ALA A 94 8.19 24.25 -18.88
CA ALA A 94 8.08 22.84 -19.26
C ALA A 94 7.28 22.02 -18.25
N THR A 95 6.68 20.94 -18.77
CA THR A 95 6.06 19.87 -17.96
C THR A 95 6.89 18.60 -18.08
N ARG A 96 7.14 17.95 -16.95
CA ARG A 96 7.88 16.68 -16.88
C ARG A 96 7.09 15.68 -16.06
N ARG A 97 6.80 14.53 -16.67
CA ARG A 97 6.26 13.36 -15.98
C ARG A 97 7.40 12.51 -15.46
N ILE A 98 7.34 12.16 -14.19
CA ILE A 98 8.25 11.20 -13.56
C ILE A 98 7.44 10.15 -12.79
N TYR A 99 8.08 9.03 -12.49
CA TYR A 99 7.55 7.99 -11.64
C TYR A 99 8.40 7.85 -10.39
N LEU A 100 7.72 7.85 -9.25
CA LEU A 100 8.28 7.61 -7.93
C LEU A 100 7.60 6.40 -7.30
N THR A 101 8.11 5.92 -6.19
CA THR A 101 7.47 4.92 -5.33
C THR A 101 6.98 5.56 -4.04
N PHE A 102 6.03 4.89 -3.38
CA PHE A 102 5.56 5.24 -2.05
C PHE A 102 5.27 3.96 -1.24
N PRO A 103 5.38 3.96 0.09
CA PRO A 103 5.10 2.77 0.89
C PRO A 103 3.60 2.46 0.86
N ILE A 104 3.24 1.19 1.00
CA ILE A 104 1.84 0.75 1.07
C ILE A 104 1.53 0.17 2.45
N GLU A 105 0.39 0.56 2.98
CA GLU A 105 -0.28 -0.16 4.06
C GLU A 105 -1.34 -1.11 3.48
N ILE A 106 -1.57 -2.23 4.14
CA ILE A 106 -2.53 -3.26 3.75
C ILE A 106 -3.64 -3.26 4.79
N GLY A 107 -4.85 -2.92 4.37
CA GLY A 107 -6.06 -2.98 5.18
C GLY A 107 -6.78 -4.31 4.96
N VAL A 108 -7.15 -4.95 6.06
CA VAL A 108 -7.98 -6.16 6.07
C VAL A 108 -9.33 -5.82 6.65
N PHE A 109 -10.37 -6.04 5.85
CA PHE A 109 -11.74 -5.71 6.18
C PHE A 109 -12.62 -6.95 6.08
N ILE A 110 -13.64 -6.97 6.92
CA ILE A 110 -14.77 -7.89 6.78
C ILE A 110 -16.00 -7.12 6.34
N SER A 111 -16.83 -7.77 5.54
CA SER A 111 -18.08 -7.20 5.05
C SER A 111 -19.22 -8.19 5.15
N LYS A 112 -20.39 -7.71 5.57
CA LYS A 112 -21.65 -8.45 5.53
C LYS A 112 -22.76 -7.50 5.13
N LYS A 113 -23.41 -7.78 3.99
CA LYS A 113 -24.38 -6.86 3.36
C LYS A 113 -23.72 -5.48 3.12
N ALA A 114 -24.27 -4.43 3.73
CA ALA A 114 -23.75 -3.05 3.62
C ALA A 114 -22.79 -2.67 4.76
N ALA A 115 -22.59 -3.53 5.76
CA ALA A 115 -21.70 -3.25 6.88
C ALA A 115 -20.26 -3.66 6.54
N PHE A 116 -19.31 -2.78 6.80
CA PHE A 116 -17.87 -3.00 6.64
C PHE A 116 -17.17 -2.69 7.97
N ARG A 117 -16.12 -3.46 8.28
CA ARG A 117 -15.27 -3.23 9.44
C ARG A 117 -13.82 -3.53 9.09
N CYS A 118 -12.93 -2.58 9.36
CA CYS A 118 -11.48 -2.81 9.37
C CYS A 118 -11.12 -3.63 10.62
N ILE A 119 -10.36 -4.71 10.44
CA ILE A 119 -9.96 -5.60 11.54
C ILE A 119 -8.44 -5.61 11.76
N ASP A 120 -7.67 -5.19 10.77
CA ASP A 120 -6.21 -5.11 10.81
C ASP A 120 -5.72 -4.14 9.75
N ILE A 121 -4.67 -3.38 10.08
CA ILE A 121 -3.88 -2.60 9.13
C ILE A 121 -2.42 -2.88 9.46
N PHE A 122 -1.63 -3.17 8.45
CA PHE A 122 -0.21 -3.45 8.60
C PHE A 122 0.59 -2.99 7.38
N SER A 123 1.89 -2.84 7.53
CA SER A 123 2.80 -2.44 6.45
C SER A 123 4.01 -3.36 6.43
N ARG A 124 4.46 -3.72 5.23
CA ARG A 124 5.79 -4.34 5.03
C ARG A 124 6.91 -3.30 5.03
N ALA A 125 6.58 -2.05 4.69
CA ALA A 125 7.49 -0.92 4.75
C ALA A 125 7.56 -0.35 6.18
N GLN A 126 8.77 -0.21 6.72
CA GLN A 126 8.96 0.37 8.05
C GLN A 126 8.62 1.86 8.07
N PRO A 127 7.82 2.33 9.04
CA PRO A 127 7.60 3.74 9.29
C PRO A 127 8.86 4.58 9.48
N LYS A 128 8.98 5.68 8.74
CA LYS A 128 9.99 6.72 8.92
C LYS A 128 9.32 8.09 8.87
N TYR A 129 9.86 9.04 9.61
CA TYR A 129 9.30 10.38 9.74
C TYR A 129 10.37 11.46 9.55
N SER A 130 9.96 12.60 9.01
CA SER A 130 10.78 13.81 8.85
C SER A 130 9.99 15.04 9.25
N LEU A 131 10.70 16.10 9.63
CA LEU A 131 10.13 17.44 9.79
C LEU A 131 10.29 18.19 8.46
N TYR A 132 9.17 18.59 7.86
CA TYR A 132 9.14 19.42 6.66
C TYR A 132 8.86 20.88 7.03
N GLY A 133 9.83 21.75 6.75
CA GLY A 133 9.76 23.17 7.07
C GLY A 133 10.62 23.55 8.28
N PRO A 134 10.51 24.80 8.76
CA PRO A 134 11.25 25.29 9.93
C PRO A 134 10.90 24.52 11.21
N THR A 135 11.76 24.59 12.22
CA THR A 135 11.57 23.85 13.47
C THR A 135 10.35 24.30 14.29
N ASP A 136 9.89 25.54 14.11
CA ASP A 136 8.79 26.15 14.85
C ASP A 136 7.42 26.03 14.15
N THR A 137 7.41 25.86 12.83
CA THR A 137 6.21 25.95 11.98
C THR A 137 6.08 24.78 10.99
N GLY A 138 7.08 23.90 10.95
CA GLY A 138 7.09 22.74 10.08
C GLY A 138 6.06 21.69 10.48
N VAL A 139 5.83 20.76 9.55
CA VAL A 139 4.90 19.63 9.73
C VAL A 139 5.68 18.32 9.77
N ILE A 140 5.26 17.41 10.65
CA ILE A 140 5.75 16.03 10.61
C ILE A 140 5.19 15.39 9.35
N THR A 141 6.01 14.66 8.61
CA THR A 141 5.59 13.93 7.41
C THR A 141 6.05 12.49 7.50
N ARG A 142 5.27 11.59 6.90
CA ARG A 142 5.68 10.23 6.61
C ARG A 142 6.76 10.29 5.55
N TYR A 143 7.97 9.89 5.92
CA TYR A 143 9.13 9.97 5.03
C TYR A 143 9.24 8.72 4.16
N HIS A 144 9.47 8.91 2.87
CA HIS A 144 9.86 7.87 1.93
C HIS A 144 10.99 8.35 1.02
N TRP A 145 11.93 7.46 0.71
CA TRP A 145 12.93 7.70 -0.33
C TRP A 145 12.58 6.88 -1.56
N SER A 146 12.65 7.50 -2.74
CA SER A 146 12.39 6.83 -4.00
C SER A 146 13.44 7.20 -5.06
N PRO A 147 13.95 6.23 -5.84
CA PRO A 147 14.71 6.55 -7.05
C PRO A 147 13.81 7.23 -8.08
N LEU A 148 14.36 8.15 -8.87
CA LEU A 148 13.61 8.78 -9.96
C LEU A 148 13.58 7.83 -11.15
N SER A 149 12.38 7.57 -11.69
CA SER A 149 12.22 6.79 -12.91
C SER A 149 11.50 7.57 -14.01
N LEU A 150 11.97 7.42 -15.24
CA LEU A 150 11.31 7.97 -16.45
C LEU A 150 10.34 6.97 -17.09
N ALA A 151 10.41 5.71 -16.69
CA ALA A 151 9.50 4.64 -17.11
C ALA A 151 8.74 4.10 -15.89
N LEU A 152 7.59 3.47 -16.12
CA LEU A 152 6.78 2.90 -15.05
C LEU A 152 7.57 1.79 -14.33
N PRO A 153 7.90 1.95 -13.03
CA PRO A 153 8.55 0.89 -12.27
C PRO A 153 7.55 -0.22 -11.91
N ALA A 154 8.08 -1.40 -11.56
CA ALA A 154 7.30 -2.55 -11.12
C ALA A 154 7.75 -3.01 -9.72
N PRO A 155 7.47 -2.22 -8.66
CA PRO A 155 7.79 -2.62 -7.29
C PRO A 155 6.93 -3.82 -6.84
N ASP A 156 7.28 -4.44 -5.71
CA ASP A 156 6.36 -5.37 -5.04
C ASP A 156 5.12 -4.59 -4.54
N PRO A 157 3.91 -4.85 -5.09
CA PRO A 157 2.71 -4.09 -4.73
C PRO A 157 2.27 -4.30 -3.28
N CYS A 158 2.87 -5.25 -2.54
CA CYS A 158 2.62 -5.42 -1.10
C CYS A 158 3.58 -4.62 -0.21
N CYS A 159 4.57 -3.95 -0.80
CA CYS A 159 5.55 -3.12 -0.10
C CYS A 159 5.47 -1.66 -0.56
N GLU A 160 5.48 -1.44 -1.87
CA GLU A 160 5.51 -0.10 -2.46
C GLU A 160 4.56 0.01 -3.66
N GLY A 161 3.97 1.18 -3.81
CA GLY A 161 3.17 1.57 -4.97
C GLY A 161 3.90 2.63 -5.80
N VAL A 162 3.32 2.99 -6.93
CA VAL A 162 3.91 3.94 -7.87
C VAL A 162 3.14 5.26 -7.88
N VAL A 163 3.84 6.38 -7.80
CA VAL A 163 3.27 7.71 -8.02
C VAL A 163 3.65 8.18 -9.42
N GLU A 164 2.65 8.38 -10.29
CA GLU A 164 2.82 9.19 -11.51
C GLU A 164 2.71 10.66 -11.10
N LEU A 165 3.81 11.40 -11.25
CA LEU A 165 3.92 12.81 -10.85
C LEU A 165 4.16 13.69 -12.09
N ASP A 166 3.23 14.61 -12.36
CA ASP A 166 3.40 15.64 -13.39
C ASP A 166 3.92 16.95 -12.76
N ILE A 167 5.18 17.31 -13.03
CA ILE A 167 5.81 18.54 -12.51
C ILE A 167 5.77 19.62 -13.59
N VAL A 168 5.19 20.77 -13.27
CA VAL A 168 5.09 21.93 -14.17
C VAL A 168 5.98 23.06 -13.66
N ASN A 169 7.04 23.40 -14.41
CA ASN A 169 7.81 24.60 -14.15
C ASN A 169 7.16 25.79 -14.85
N THR A 170 6.41 26.60 -14.12
CA THR A 170 5.75 27.81 -14.65
C THR A 170 6.67 29.04 -14.66
N THR A 171 7.94 28.89 -14.28
CA THR A 171 8.90 30.01 -14.18
C THR A 171 9.68 30.16 -15.49
N LYS A 172 10.36 31.31 -15.63
CA LYS A 172 11.28 31.59 -16.74
C LYS A 172 12.70 31.04 -16.51
N GLY A 173 12.95 30.37 -15.39
CA GLY A 173 14.26 29.88 -14.97
C GLY A 173 14.29 28.35 -14.85
N TRP A 174 15.50 27.81 -14.72
CA TRP A 174 15.69 26.41 -14.36
C TRP A 174 15.32 26.19 -12.90
N VAL A 175 14.57 25.12 -12.61
CA VAL A 175 14.15 24.76 -11.26
C VAL A 175 14.62 23.35 -10.94
N GLU A 176 15.30 23.19 -9.81
CA GLU A 176 15.67 21.88 -9.27
C GLU A 176 14.61 21.41 -8.26
N VAL A 177 14.13 20.18 -8.43
CA VAL A 177 13.12 19.57 -7.56
C VAL A 177 13.66 18.23 -7.04
N SER A 178 13.53 17.98 -5.74
CA SER A 178 14.06 16.77 -5.07
C SER A 178 13.10 16.15 -4.05
N ARG A 179 11.92 16.73 -3.86
CA ARG A 179 10.92 16.24 -2.91
C ARG A 179 9.52 16.73 -3.27
N VAL A 180 8.52 15.95 -2.86
CA VAL A 180 7.09 16.31 -2.94
C VAL A 180 6.43 15.95 -1.61
N VAL A 181 5.46 16.77 -1.18
CA VAL A 181 4.63 16.50 0.01
C VAL A 181 3.17 16.39 -0.43
N LEU A 182 2.55 15.25 -0.14
CA LEU A 182 1.17 14.94 -0.49
C LEU A 182 0.33 14.84 0.80
N GLU A 183 -0.88 15.40 0.79
CA GLU A 183 -1.83 15.27 1.90
C GLU A 183 -2.84 14.13 1.63
N ASN A 184 -3.20 13.38 2.67
CA ASN A 184 -4.07 12.20 2.62
C ASN A 184 -5.32 12.36 1.73
N TYR A 185 -6.04 13.48 1.83
CA TYR A 185 -7.27 13.72 1.06
C TYR A 185 -7.08 13.75 -0.46
N GLY A 186 -5.86 13.98 -0.94
CA GLY A 186 -5.52 13.98 -2.37
C GLY A 186 -5.11 12.60 -2.92
N MET A 187 -4.87 11.61 -2.06
CA MET A 187 -4.26 10.34 -2.44
C MET A 187 -5.31 9.29 -2.84
N LYS A 188 -5.78 9.33 -4.10
CA LYS A 188 -6.60 8.24 -4.64
C LYS A 188 -5.72 7.07 -5.05
N ILE A 189 -5.81 5.96 -4.32
CA ILE A 189 -5.10 4.72 -4.63
C ILE A 189 -5.90 3.89 -5.65
N TYR A 190 -5.24 3.52 -6.74
CA TYR A 190 -5.71 2.57 -7.73
C TYR A 190 -4.89 1.30 -7.63
N TYR A 191 -5.48 0.14 -7.87
CA TYR A 191 -4.72 -1.12 -7.83
C TYR A 191 -5.31 -2.20 -8.71
N ASP A 192 -4.43 -3.10 -9.14
CA ASP A 192 -4.75 -4.42 -9.67
C ASP A 192 -3.91 -5.50 -8.98
N GLY A 193 -3.82 -6.70 -9.56
CA GLY A 193 -3.04 -7.80 -8.98
C GLY A 193 -1.53 -7.56 -8.93
N ASN A 194 -1.01 -6.64 -9.75
CA ASN A 194 0.41 -6.44 -10.01
C ASN A 194 0.90 -5.02 -9.68
N LEU A 195 0.02 -4.03 -9.65
CA LEU A 195 0.37 -2.63 -9.46
C LEU A 195 -0.57 -1.96 -8.46
N VAL A 196 -0.01 -1.12 -7.61
CA VAL A 196 -0.73 -0.13 -6.79
C VAL A 196 -0.18 1.23 -7.17
N SER A 197 -1.05 2.20 -7.44
CA SER A 197 -0.64 3.50 -7.95
C SER A 197 -1.45 4.68 -7.45
N ILE A 198 -0.82 5.84 -7.48
CA ILE A 198 -1.41 7.16 -7.26
C ILE A 198 -1.04 8.03 -8.46
N LYS A 199 -1.93 8.95 -8.82
CA LYS A 199 -1.64 10.01 -9.78
C LYS A 199 -1.71 11.37 -9.09
N ALA A 200 -0.66 12.18 -9.26
CA ALA A 200 -0.48 13.48 -8.60
C ALA A 200 -0.04 14.56 -9.59
#